data_AF-A0A246AJC9-F1
#
_entry.id   AF-A0A246AJC9-F1
#
_cell.length_a   1.000
_cell.length_b   1.000
_cell.length_c   1.000
_cell.angle_alpha   90.00
_cell.angle_beta   90.00
_cell.angle_gamma   90.00
#
_symmetry.space_group_name_H-M   'P 1'
#
loop_
_entity.id
_entity.type
_entity.pdbx_description
1 polymer ?
#
loop_
_entity_poly.entity_id
_entity_poly.type
_entity_poly.pdbx_seq_one_letter_code
_entity_poly.pdbx_strand_id
1 'polypeptide(L)'
;MMKDYFYSVLTAALLLFCPLAAKSQNKNTSPKLGRYGCTSSQYSGGYYQYTPKGSFTLKRDGSYTYSGFQKPSKGKYTVDEKGNLYFKGGYLDGGEAEKVDRPDKFFLVFPTIPDNRWTCGYTP
;
A
#
# COMPACT_ATOMS: atom_id res chain seq x y z
N MET A 1 -64.28 23.33 -10.44
CA MET A 1 -63.66 22.19 -9.71
C MET A 1 -62.42 21.80 -10.51
N MET A 2 -61.28 22.49 -10.42
CA MET A 2 -60.31 22.52 -9.32
C MET A 2 -59.69 21.14 -8.99
N LYS A 3 -59.23 20.39 -10.01
CA LYS A 3 -58.53 19.12 -9.78
C LYS A 3 -57.31 18.82 -10.68
N ASP A 4 -56.87 19.73 -11.56
CA ASP A 4 -55.82 19.38 -12.53
C ASP A 4 -54.51 20.18 -12.40
N TYR A 5 -54.43 21.14 -11.48
CA TYR A 5 -53.20 21.94 -11.25
C TYR A 5 -52.25 21.37 -10.19
N PHE A 6 -52.58 20.22 -9.59
CA PHE A 6 -51.76 19.63 -8.52
C PHE A 6 -50.72 18.61 -9.00
N TYR A 7 -50.79 18.17 -10.26
CA TYR A 7 -49.88 17.14 -10.79
C TYR A 7 -48.65 17.69 -11.53
N SER A 8 -48.54 18.99 -11.75
CA SER A 8 -47.41 19.57 -12.51
C SER A 8 -46.25 20.08 -11.65
N VAL A 9 -46.37 20.03 -10.31
CA VAL A 9 -45.30 20.46 -9.39
C VAL A 9 -44.52 19.27 -8.83
N LEU A 10 -45.03 18.04 -8.98
CA LEU A 10 -44.38 16.85 -8.40
C LEU A 10 -43.32 16.19 -9.31
N THR A 11 -43.23 16.57 -10.58
CA THR A 11 -42.27 16.00 -11.55
C THR A 11 -40.97 16.78 -11.69
N ALA A 12 -40.83 17.93 -11.02
CA ALA A 12 -39.63 18.79 -11.10
C ALA A 12 -38.64 18.60 -9.93
N ALA A 13 -38.95 17.75 -8.94
CA ALA A 13 -38.12 17.55 -7.75
C ALA A 13 -37.19 16.33 -7.82
N LEU A 14 -37.00 15.73 -9.00
CA LEU A 14 -36.19 14.51 -9.19
C LEU A 14 -34.85 14.77 -9.91
N LEU A 15 -34.26 15.96 -9.75
CA LEU A 15 -33.00 16.35 -10.39
C LEU A 15 -31.91 16.84 -9.43
N LEU A 16 -31.93 16.44 -8.15
CA LEU A 16 -30.94 16.90 -7.16
C LEU A 16 -30.26 15.80 -6.33
N PHE A 17 -30.30 14.55 -6.80
CA PHE A 17 -29.41 13.50 -6.28
C PHE A 17 -28.61 12.89 -7.42
N CYS A 18 -27.79 13.73 -8.07
CA CYS A 18 -26.64 13.19 -8.80
C CYS A 18 -25.64 12.76 -7.71
N PRO A 19 -25.41 11.46 -7.48
CA PRO A 19 -24.35 11.07 -6.58
C PRO A 19 -23.08 11.62 -7.22
N LEU A 20 -22.40 12.54 -6.52
CA LEU A 20 -20.99 12.73 -6.78
C LEU A 20 -20.37 11.34 -6.55
N ALA A 21 -20.19 10.61 -7.64
CA ALA A 21 -19.23 9.54 -7.73
C ALA A 21 -17.89 10.22 -7.47
N ALA A 22 -17.56 10.35 -6.19
CA ALA A 22 -16.21 10.64 -5.75
C ALA A 22 -15.37 9.55 -6.39
N LYS A 23 -14.73 9.88 -7.51
CA LYS A 23 -13.62 9.08 -8.01
C LYS A 23 -12.66 9.05 -6.84
N SER A 24 -12.59 7.91 -6.15
CA SER A 24 -11.52 7.62 -5.20
C SER A 24 -10.24 7.83 -5.99
N GLN A 25 -9.61 9.00 -5.80
CA GLN A 25 -8.34 9.28 -6.42
C GLN A 25 -7.36 8.41 -5.65
N ASN A 26 -7.11 7.23 -6.21
CA ASN A 26 -5.97 6.42 -5.87
C ASN A 26 -4.75 7.27 -6.23
N LYS A 27 -4.34 8.15 -5.31
CA LYS A 27 -3.15 8.97 -5.50
C LYS A 27 -1.99 7.98 -5.46
N ASN A 28 -1.57 7.54 -6.64
CA ASN A 28 -0.32 6.84 -6.88
C ASN A 28 0.83 7.81 -6.56
N THR A 29 1.00 8.12 -5.29
CA THR A 29 2.12 8.90 -4.80
C THR A 29 3.32 7.99 -4.76
N SER A 30 4.44 8.47 -5.30
CA SER A 30 5.73 7.83 -5.19
C SER A 30 6.05 7.49 -3.72
N PRO A 31 6.73 6.36 -3.45
CA PRO A 31 7.13 5.98 -2.10
C PRO A 31 7.93 7.10 -1.44
N LYS A 32 7.68 7.34 -0.15
CA LYS A 32 8.56 8.20 0.64
C LYS A 32 9.95 7.58 0.73
N LEU A 33 10.99 8.38 0.53
CA LEU A 33 12.37 7.94 0.74
C LEU A 33 12.66 7.82 2.24
N GLY A 34 13.38 6.79 2.66
CA GLY A 34 13.72 6.54 4.06
C GLY A 34 13.47 5.10 4.49
N ARG A 35 13.38 4.88 5.80
CA ARG A 35 13.36 3.56 6.44
C ARG A 35 11.94 3.01 6.55
N TYR A 36 11.78 1.74 6.25
CA TYR A 36 10.54 0.98 6.38
C TYR A 36 10.78 -0.22 7.28
N GLY A 37 10.13 -0.25 8.45
CA GLY A 37 10.16 -1.39 9.37
C GLY A 37 9.21 -2.48 8.90
N CYS A 38 9.68 -3.72 8.85
CA CYS A 38 8.92 -4.87 8.35
C CYS A 38 8.58 -5.87 9.46
N THR A 39 7.38 -6.44 9.39
CA THR A 39 6.89 -7.44 10.35
C THR A 39 6.08 -8.49 9.59
N SER A 40 6.27 -9.77 9.92
CA SER A 40 5.35 -10.82 9.49
C SER A 40 4.31 -11.06 10.58
N SER A 41 3.09 -11.41 10.19
CA SER A 41 2.03 -11.78 11.11
C SER A 41 1.48 -13.15 10.73
N GLN A 42 1.28 -14.01 11.72
CA GLN A 42 0.66 -15.32 11.54
C GLN A 42 -0.49 -15.48 12.53
N TYR A 43 -1.66 -15.88 12.05
CA TYR A 43 -2.76 -16.26 12.93
C TYR A 43 -2.62 -17.75 13.29
N SER A 44 -2.60 -18.05 14.58
CA SER A 44 -2.51 -19.43 15.08
C SER A 44 -3.19 -19.53 16.43
N GLY A 45 -4.00 -20.58 16.64
CA GLY A 45 -4.59 -20.88 17.94
C GLY A 45 -5.46 -19.78 18.56
N GLY A 46 -6.11 -18.93 17.74
CA GLY A 46 -6.99 -17.86 18.24
C GLY A 46 -6.36 -16.48 18.35
N TYR A 47 -5.05 -16.34 18.10
CA TYR A 47 -4.32 -15.08 18.26
C TYR A 47 -3.38 -14.80 17.08
N TYR A 48 -2.98 -13.54 16.95
CA TYR A 48 -1.96 -13.13 15.98
C TYR A 48 -0.58 -13.11 16.64
N GLN A 49 0.38 -13.80 16.04
CA GLN A 49 1.79 -13.71 16.35
C GLN A 49 2.45 -12.72 15.38
N TYR A 50 3.22 -11.78 15.92
CA TYR A 50 3.95 -10.79 15.13
C TYR A 50 5.45 -11.02 15.30
N THR A 51 6.17 -11.13 14.18
CA THR A 51 7.62 -11.33 14.18
C THR A 51 8.30 -10.19 13.42
N PRO A 52 9.14 -9.38 14.08
CA PRO A 52 9.94 -8.36 13.40
C PRO A 52 10.88 -9.00 12.37
N LYS A 53 10.97 -8.39 11.18
CA LYS A 53 11.81 -8.87 10.07
C LYS A 53 12.88 -7.86 9.65
N GLY A 54 13.21 -6.92 10.53
CA GLY A 54 14.14 -5.84 10.23
C GLY A 54 13.50 -4.73 9.41
N SER A 55 14.26 -4.15 8.49
CA SER A 55 13.83 -2.96 7.75
C SER A 55 14.58 -2.82 6.43
N PHE A 56 13.99 -2.13 5.46
CA PHE A 56 14.72 -1.63 4.30
C PHE A 56 14.70 -0.09 4.28
N THR A 57 15.78 0.52 3.78
CA THR A 57 15.88 1.97 3.60
C THR A 57 16.03 2.29 2.13
N LEU A 58 15.09 3.07 1.57
CA LEU A 58 15.14 3.55 0.19
C LEU A 58 15.97 4.84 0.10
N LYS A 59 16.84 4.91 -0.90
CA LYS A 59 17.65 6.10 -1.20
C LYS A 59 17.27 6.69 -2.56
N ARG A 60 17.57 7.98 -2.74
CA ARG A 60 17.24 8.75 -3.96
C ARG A 60 17.95 8.21 -5.21
N ASP A 61 19.08 7.51 -5.06
CA ASP A 61 19.88 6.93 -6.15
C ASP A 61 19.37 5.55 -6.64
N GLY A 62 18.14 5.18 -6.26
CA GLY A 62 17.55 3.88 -6.59
C GLY A 62 18.19 2.70 -5.84
N SER A 63 19.02 2.94 -4.83
CA SER A 63 19.54 1.87 -3.98
C SER A 63 18.70 1.65 -2.73
N TYR A 64 18.74 0.43 -2.22
CA TYR A 64 18.19 0.10 -0.91
C TYR A 64 19.24 -0.58 -0.03
N THR A 65 19.06 -0.42 1.29
CA THR A 65 19.79 -1.20 2.30
C THR A 65 18.78 -1.97 3.14
N TYR A 66 18.92 -3.28 3.25
CA TYR A 66 18.20 -4.12 4.20
C TYR A 66 19.01 -4.35 5.48
N SER A 67 18.40 -4.07 6.62
CA SER A 67 18.99 -4.10 7.96
C SER A 67 18.22 -5.05 8.88
N GLY A 68 18.18 -6.34 8.53
CA GLY A 68 17.67 -7.43 9.38
C GLY A 68 18.76 -8.37 9.92
N PHE A 69 20.02 -8.12 9.57
CA PHE A 69 21.18 -8.93 9.97
C PHE A 69 22.28 -8.04 10.57
N GLN A 70 23.28 -8.67 11.20
CA GLN A 70 24.46 -7.95 11.70
C GLN A 70 25.20 -7.19 10.60
N LYS A 71 25.31 -7.79 9.40
CA LYS A 71 25.83 -7.13 8.20
C LYS A 71 24.67 -6.74 7.27
N PRO A 72 24.46 -5.45 6.98
CA PRO A 72 23.39 -5.02 6.07
C PRO A 72 23.58 -5.57 4.66
N SER A 73 22.47 -5.91 4.01
CA SER A 73 22.43 -6.31 2.61
C SER A 73 22.02 -5.13 1.74
N LYS A 74 22.55 -5.03 0.51
CA LYS A 74 22.31 -3.89 -0.38
C LYS A 74 21.86 -4.36 -1.75
N GLY A 75 21.01 -3.58 -2.40
CA GLY A 75 20.59 -3.81 -3.77
C GLY A 75 20.00 -2.55 -4.40
N LYS A 76 19.24 -2.74 -5.47
CA LYS A 76 18.54 -1.69 -6.20
C LYS A 76 17.03 -1.89 -6.11
N TYR A 77 16.29 -0.80 -6.28
CA TYR A 77 14.85 -0.85 -6.41
C TYR A 77 14.39 0.01 -7.59
N THR A 78 13.21 -0.32 -8.10
CA THR A 78 12.47 0.50 -9.06
C THR A 78 11.06 0.73 -8.54
N VAL A 79 10.38 1.73 -9.10
CA VAL A 79 9.00 2.08 -8.74
C VAL A 79 8.15 2.01 -10.00
N ASP A 80 7.04 1.27 -9.95
CA ASP A 80 6.09 1.26 -11.07
C ASP A 80 5.11 2.45 -11.03
N GLU A 81 4.23 2.52 -12.02
CA GLU A 81 3.21 3.56 -12.15
C GLU A 81 2.18 3.56 -10.99
N LYS A 82 2.06 2.44 -10.27
CA LYS A 82 1.20 2.29 -9.09
C LYS A 82 1.91 2.70 -7.81
N GLY A 83 3.23 2.91 -7.86
CA GLY A 83 4.07 3.19 -6.71
C GLY A 83 4.52 1.95 -5.95
N ASN A 84 4.38 0.75 -6.54
CA ASN A 84 4.93 -0.49 -5.99
C ASN A 84 6.45 -0.51 -6.17
N LEU A 85 7.14 -1.22 -5.29
CA LEU A 85 8.60 -1.37 -5.36
C LEU A 85 8.96 -2.74 -5.91
N TYR A 86 9.92 -2.78 -6.84
CA TYR A 86 10.55 -4.04 -7.27
C TYR A 86 12.03 -4.01 -6.89
N PHE A 87 12.50 -5.07 -6.23
CA PHE A 87 13.85 -5.18 -5.70
C PHE A 87 14.73 -6.09 -6.56
N LYS A 88 15.98 -5.68 -6.76
CA LYS A 88 17.00 -6.43 -7.50
C LYS A 88 18.34 -6.44 -6.76
N GLY A 89 18.92 -7.63 -6.63
CA GLY A 89 20.10 -7.91 -5.83
C GLY A 89 19.87 -7.77 -4.32
N GLY A 90 20.86 -8.19 -3.54
CA GLY A 90 20.79 -8.16 -2.07
C GLY A 90 19.85 -9.23 -1.51
N TYR A 91 19.34 -9.01 -0.30
CA TYR A 91 18.53 -9.99 0.42
C TYR A 91 17.09 -10.07 -0.10
N LEU A 92 16.54 -8.95 -0.56
CA LEU A 92 15.18 -8.86 -1.11
C LEU A 92 15.15 -9.11 -2.62
N ASP A 93 16.16 -9.77 -3.19
CA ASP A 93 16.23 -9.98 -4.64
C ASP A 93 15.00 -10.72 -5.19
N GLY A 94 14.44 -10.22 -6.29
CA GLY A 94 13.18 -10.70 -6.86
C GLY A 94 11.94 -10.33 -6.04
N GLY A 95 12.08 -9.46 -5.03
CA GLY A 95 10.98 -9.02 -4.18
C GLY A 95 10.11 -7.93 -4.78
N GLU A 96 8.84 -7.94 -4.39
CA GLU A 96 7.85 -6.93 -4.72
C GLU A 96 7.21 -6.39 -3.43
N ALA A 97 7.19 -5.08 -3.27
CA ALA A 97 6.43 -4.40 -2.23
C ALA A 97 5.24 -3.67 -2.85
N GLU A 98 4.06 -4.28 -2.71
CA GLU A 98 2.79 -3.77 -3.21
C GLU A 98 2.25 -2.71 -2.24
N LYS A 99 1.78 -1.56 -2.74
CA LYS A 99 1.12 -0.56 -1.89
C LYS A 99 -0.16 -1.12 -1.30
N VAL A 100 -0.43 -0.76 -0.06
CA VAL A 100 -1.71 -1.05 0.59
C VAL A 100 -2.59 0.18 0.61
N ASP A 101 -3.83 0.03 1.09
CA ASP A 101 -4.83 1.10 1.26
C ASP A 101 -4.44 2.19 2.29
N ARG A 102 -3.17 2.22 2.72
CA ARG A 102 -2.61 3.17 3.68
C ARG A 102 -1.32 3.79 3.12
N PRO A 103 -1.10 5.10 3.34
CA PRO A 103 0.10 5.77 2.88
C PRO A 103 1.36 5.17 3.51
N ASP A 104 2.43 5.13 2.72
CA ASP A 104 3.76 4.70 3.14
C ASP A 104 3.79 3.31 3.82
N LYS A 105 2.88 2.43 3.40
CA LYS A 105 2.82 1.03 3.81
C LYS A 105 2.80 0.11 2.60
N PHE A 106 3.45 -1.03 2.75
CA PHE A 106 3.58 -2.03 1.71
C PHE A 106 3.37 -3.44 2.24
N PHE A 107 2.86 -4.30 1.35
CA PHE A 107 2.96 -5.74 1.47
C PHE A 107 4.15 -6.24 0.65
N LEU A 108 5.18 -6.73 1.33
CA LEU A 108 6.42 -7.22 0.72
C LEU A 108 6.40 -8.75 0.61
N VAL A 109 6.63 -9.26 -0.58
CA VAL A 109 6.84 -10.69 -0.89
C VAL A 109 8.14 -10.84 -1.67
N PHE A 110 8.88 -11.95 -1.46
CA PHE A 110 10.09 -12.23 -2.25
C PHE A 110 10.42 -13.74 -2.23
N PRO A 111 11.12 -14.29 -3.24
CA PRO A 111 11.21 -15.74 -3.47
C PRO A 111 11.84 -16.56 -2.33
N THR A 112 12.72 -15.95 -1.54
CA THR A 112 13.49 -16.65 -0.49
C THR A 112 12.79 -16.71 0.87
N ILE A 113 11.53 -16.28 0.97
CA ILE A 113 10.70 -16.43 2.18
C ILE A 113 9.47 -17.31 1.92
N PRO A 114 9.43 -18.55 2.44
CA PRO A 114 8.27 -19.44 2.25
C PRO A 114 7.07 -19.03 3.11
N ASP A 115 7.27 -18.32 4.23
CA ASP A 115 6.26 -18.12 5.28
C ASP A 115 5.56 -16.75 5.27
N ASN A 116 5.20 -16.26 4.09
CA ASN A 116 4.21 -15.21 3.87
C ASN A 116 4.65 -13.75 4.06
N ARG A 117 4.08 -12.96 3.13
CA ARG A 117 3.97 -11.51 3.03
C ARG A 117 4.28 -10.73 4.31
N TRP A 118 5.27 -9.85 4.24
CA TRP A 118 5.60 -8.92 5.31
C TRP A 118 4.81 -7.64 5.14
N THR A 119 4.36 -7.05 6.25
CA THR A 119 3.87 -5.67 6.25
C THR A 119 5.03 -4.75 6.59
N CYS A 120 5.32 -3.80 5.71
CA CYS A 120 6.39 -2.83 5.88
C CYS A 120 5.82 -1.41 5.93
N GLY A 121 6.14 -0.64 6.97
CA GLY A 121 5.66 0.73 7.13
C GLY A 121 6.78 1.72 7.35
N TYR A 122 6.65 2.92 6.79
CA TYR A 122 7.62 4.00 6.98
C TYR A 122 7.81 4.32 8.46
N THR A 123 9.06 4.35 8.89
CA THR A 123 9.47 4.74 10.24
C THR A 123 10.23 6.07 10.12
N PRO A 124 9.69 7.17 10.68
CA PRO A 124 10.33 8.49 10.66
C PRO A 124 11.75 8.48 11.24
#